data_AF-A0A6P7HAE6-F1
#
_entry.id   AF-A0A6P7HAE6-F1
#
_cell.length_a   1.000
_cell.length_b   1.000
_cell.length_c   1.000
_cell.angle_alpha   90.00
_cell.angle_beta   90.00
_cell.angle_gamma   90.00
#
_symmetry.space_group_name_H-M   'P 1'
#
loop_
_entity.id
_entity.type
_entity.pdbx_description
1 polymer ?
#
loop_
_entity_poly.entity_id
_entity_poly.type
_entity_poly.pdbx_seq_one_letter_code
_entity_poly.pdbx_strand_id
1 'polypeptide(L)'
;MTDTAQLCIFIRMVFSDMSCKEDLLTMLPLKEKTRGEDIYNVFINFVEQYELPIYKLVCIIITDGAPSMTGVNNGFVALCRANEDFPWFFSLHCIIHQQVLCSKILNMDDIMKITTKIVNSIRARSLQRRLFKAQVEASDSAEHTDLLLHTDVRWLSRGKFLDRFQELLPEIISFLEELGDDTHLLQNEKWLSDVTFLSDLTNHLNVLNLELQ
;
A
#
# COMPACT_ATOMS: atom_id res chain seq x y z
N MET A 1 -5.05 10.07 -20.16
CA MET A 1 -5.38 10.07 -18.72
C MET A 1 -6.13 11.36 -18.44
N THR A 2 -7.40 11.28 -18.08
CA THR A 2 -8.17 12.44 -17.64
C THR A 2 -7.90 12.66 -16.15
N ASP A 3 -7.52 13.88 -15.78
CA ASP A 3 -7.20 14.33 -14.41
C ASP A 3 -8.46 14.47 -13.53
N THR A 4 -9.31 13.45 -13.55
CA THR A 4 -10.62 13.46 -12.88
C THR A 4 -10.61 12.40 -11.79
N ALA A 5 -10.82 12.82 -10.55
CA ALA A 5 -10.96 11.90 -9.43
C ALA A 5 -12.18 10.98 -9.66
N GLN A 6 -12.08 9.74 -9.20
CA GLN A 6 -13.14 8.73 -9.36
C GLN A 6 -13.54 8.18 -7.99
N LEU A 7 -14.84 8.06 -7.77
CA LEU A 7 -15.44 7.37 -6.62
C LEU A 7 -15.83 5.95 -7.05
N CYS A 8 -15.10 4.96 -6.58
CA CYS A 8 -15.44 3.56 -6.78
C CYS A 8 -16.35 3.10 -5.64
N ILE A 9 -17.50 2.51 -5.98
CA ILE A 9 -18.45 1.99 -5.00
C ILE A 9 -18.49 0.47 -5.14
N PHE A 10 -18.07 -0.22 -4.09
CA PHE A 10 -18.20 -1.67 -3.97
C PHE A 10 -19.39 -1.98 -3.07
N ILE A 11 -20.13 -3.03 -3.41
CA ILE A 11 -21.22 -3.53 -2.58
C ILE A 11 -20.88 -4.93 -2.10
N ARG A 12 -21.06 -5.16 -0.80
CA ARG A 12 -20.95 -6.48 -0.19
C ARG A 12 -22.29 -6.89 0.38
N MET A 13 -22.83 -7.98 -0.14
CA MET A 13 -24.13 -8.53 0.26
C MET A 13 -23.92 -9.82 1.04
N VAL A 14 -24.73 -9.99 2.09
CA VAL A 14 -24.80 -11.23 2.87
C VAL A 14 -26.16 -11.88 2.60
N PHE A 15 -26.16 -13.12 2.17
CA PHE A 15 -27.36 -13.89 1.88
C PHE A 15 -27.78 -14.75 3.07
N SER A 16 -29.00 -15.28 3.04
CA SER A 16 -29.57 -16.09 4.12
C SER A 16 -28.82 -17.40 4.39
N ASP A 17 -28.06 -17.89 3.42
CA ASP A 17 -27.17 -19.06 3.55
C ASP A 17 -25.80 -18.69 4.14
N MET A 18 -25.64 -17.46 4.66
CA MET A 18 -24.39 -16.88 5.15
C MET A 18 -23.31 -16.72 4.08
N SER A 19 -23.63 -16.91 2.80
CA SER A 19 -22.70 -16.58 1.72
C SER A 19 -22.56 -15.06 1.59
N CYS A 20 -21.34 -14.62 1.31
CA CYS A 20 -21.03 -13.22 1.02
C CYS A 20 -20.70 -13.09 -0.47
N LYS A 21 -21.24 -12.07 -1.13
CA LYS A 21 -20.78 -11.65 -2.46
C LYS A 21 -20.36 -10.19 -2.42
N GLU A 22 -19.24 -9.92 -3.05
CA GLU A 22 -18.71 -8.57 -3.24
C GLU A 22 -18.59 -8.29 -4.74
N ASP A 23 -19.03 -7.12 -5.17
CA ASP A 23 -18.94 -6.71 -6.57
C ASP A 23 -18.73 -5.19 -6.68
N LEU A 24 -18.11 -4.77 -7.78
CA LEU A 24 -17.98 -3.36 -8.13
C LEU A 24 -19.33 -2.88 -8.67
N LEU A 25 -20.01 -2.06 -7.88
CA LEU A 25 -21.32 -1.54 -8.26
C LEU A 25 -21.21 -0.47 -9.34
N THR A 26 -20.29 0.49 -9.17
CA THR A 26 -20.06 1.56 -10.16
C THR A 26 -18.76 2.32 -9.91
N MET A 27 -18.34 3.11 -10.90
CA MET A 27 -17.33 4.15 -10.75
C MET A 27 -17.90 5.50 -11.21
N LEU A 28 -17.96 6.47 -10.30
CA LEU A 28 -18.55 7.77 -10.54
C LEU A 28 -17.46 8.84 -10.65
N PRO A 29 -17.45 9.67 -11.70
CA PRO A 29 -16.47 10.74 -11.84
C PRO A 29 -16.78 11.92 -10.92
N LEU A 30 -15.78 12.38 -10.17
CA LEU A 30 -15.81 13.61 -9.36
C LEU A 30 -15.18 14.73 -10.19
N LYS A 31 -16.03 15.53 -10.86
CA LYS A 31 -15.61 16.49 -11.90
C LYS A 31 -14.92 17.75 -11.38
N GLU A 32 -15.23 18.17 -10.15
CA GLU A 32 -14.74 19.45 -9.63
C GLU A 32 -13.93 19.27 -8.34
N LYS A 33 -14.62 19.00 -7.24
CA LYS A 33 -14.06 18.92 -5.89
C LYS A 33 -14.29 17.54 -5.31
N THR A 34 -13.48 17.20 -4.31
CA THR A 34 -13.47 15.91 -3.61
C THR A 34 -13.81 16.08 -2.12
N ARG A 35 -14.60 17.10 -1.77
CA ARG A 35 -15.06 17.30 -0.38
C ARG A 35 -16.11 16.25 -0.02
N GLY A 36 -16.35 16.05 1.27
CA GLY A 36 -17.34 15.08 1.72
C GLY A 36 -18.75 15.36 1.18
N GLU A 37 -19.11 16.64 1.06
CA GLU A 37 -20.37 17.09 0.44
C GLU A 37 -20.46 16.69 -1.04
N ASP A 38 -19.38 16.85 -1.80
CA ASP A 38 -19.36 16.49 -3.23
C ASP A 38 -19.53 14.97 -3.41
N ILE A 39 -18.81 14.18 -2.59
CA ILE A 39 -18.89 12.72 -2.59
C ILE A 39 -20.30 12.26 -2.19
N TYR A 40 -20.87 12.87 -1.14
CA TYR A 40 -22.22 12.58 -0.68
C TYR A 40 -23.26 12.86 -1.75
N ASN A 41 -23.22 14.03 -2.38
CA ASN A 41 -24.18 14.40 -3.42
C ASN A 41 -24.12 13.45 -4.63
N VAL A 42 -22.91 13.08 -5.06
CA VAL A 42 -22.73 12.11 -6.15
C VAL A 42 -23.26 10.73 -5.76
N PHE A 43 -23.04 10.30 -4.51
CA PHE A 43 -23.55 9.02 -4.01
C PHE A 43 -25.08 9.00 -3.90
N ILE A 44 -25.71 10.03 -3.34
CA ILE A 44 -27.17 10.12 -3.20
C ILE A 44 -27.86 10.17 -4.56
N ASN A 45 -27.36 10.98 -5.48
CA ASN A 45 -27.91 11.02 -6.85
C ASN A 45 -27.87 9.63 -7.50
N PHE A 46 -26.81 8.85 -7.26
CA PHE A 46 -26.71 7.49 -7.75
C PHE A 46 -27.70 6.55 -7.04
N VAL A 47 -27.85 6.66 -5.73
CA VAL A 47 -28.85 5.88 -4.98
C VAL A 47 -30.25 6.15 -5.52
N GLU A 48 -30.63 7.42 -5.65
CA GLU A 48 -31.96 7.83 -6.09
C GLU A 48 -32.22 7.38 -7.53
N GLN A 49 -31.23 7.53 -8.42
CA GLN A 49 -31.34 7.13 -9.81
C GLN A 49 -31.59 5.62 -9.99
N TYR A 50 -31.00 4.78 -9.13
CA TYR A 50 -31.08 3.32 -9.23
C TYR A 50 -31.96 2.69 -8.14
N GLU A 51 -32.68 3.52 -7.37
CA GLU A 51 -33.57 3.11 -6.27
C GLU A 51 -32.92 2.09 -5.32
N LEU A 52 -31.67 2.35 -4.93
CA LEU A 52 -30.93 1.41 -4.08
C LEU A 52 -31.57 1.30 -2.69
N PRO A 53 -31.72 0.09 -2.13
CA PRO A 53 -32.37 -0.13 -0.85
C PRO A 53 -31.45 0.26 0.33
N ILE A 54 -31.26 1.56 0.56
CA ILE A 54 -30.43 2.10 1.67
C ILE A 54 -30.87 1.58 3.03
N TYR A 55 -32.16 1.35 3.24
CA TYR A 55 -32.69 0.84 4.50
C TYR A 55 -32.12 -0.53 4.91
N LYS A 56 -31.49 -1.27 3.97
CA LYS A 56 -30.78 -2.54 4.25
C LYS A 56 -29.29 -2.35 4.53
N LEU A 57 -28.78 -1.12 4.49
CA LEU A 57 -27.39 -0.81 4.73
C LEU A 57 -27.03 -1.11 6.18
N VAL A 58 -25.99 -1.92 6.38
CA VAL A 58 -25.50 -2.30 7.72
C VAL A 58 -24.17 -1.61 8.03
N CYS A 59 -23.32 -1.42 7.01
CA CYS A 59 -21.96 -0.93 7.18
C CYS A 59 -21.49 -0.12 5.97
N ILE A 60 -20.72 0.93 6.23
CA ILE A 60 -19.94 1.67 5.24
C ILE A 60 -18.46 1.49 5.56
N ILE A 61 -17.67 1.06 4.56
CA ILE A 61 -16.22 0.93 4.67
C ILE A 61 -15.57 2.12 3.94
N ILE A 62 -14.69 2.83 4.66
CA ILE A 62 -13.98 4.00 4.14
C ILE A 62 -12.52 3.62 3.86
N THR A 63 -12.09 3.79 2.60
CA THR A 63 -10.82 3.26 2.09
C THR A 63 -9.54 3.93 2.61
N ASP A 64 -9.55 5.24 2.88
CA ASP A 64 -8.32 5.99 3.18
C ASP A 64 -8.39 6.86 4.44
N GLY A 65 -9.53 6.83 5.13
CA GLY A 65 -9.77 7.66 6.31
C GLY A 65 -9.68 9.18 6.06
N ALA A 66 -9.68 9.64 4.80
CA ALA A 66 -9.48 11.04 4.47
C ALA A 66 -10.52 11.94 5.17
N PRO A 67 -10.17 13.20 5.51
CA PRO A 67 -11.11 14.11 6.16
C PRO A 67 -12.41 14.33 5.36
N SER A 68 -12.38 14.22 4.03
CA SER A 68 -13.57 14.25 3.18
C SER A 68 -14.52 13.07 3.43
N MET A 69 -14.01 11.91 3.85
CA MET A 69 -14.84 10.74 4.16
C MET A 69 -15.25 10.66 5.64
N THR A 70 -14.32 11.01 6.54
CA THR A 70 -14.41 10.76 8.00
C THR A 70 -14.63 12.02 8.84
N GLY A 71 -14.61 13.20 8.23
CA GLY A 71 -14.77 14.47 8.92
C GLY A 71 -16.04 14.51 9.78
N VAL A 72 -15.91 15.08 10.98
CA VAL A 72 -16.96 15.05 12.02
C VAL A 72 -18.26 15.72 11.58
N ASN A 73 -18.16 16.84 10.87
CA ASN A 73 -19.32 17.64 10.46
C ASN A 73 -19.62 17.51 8.95
N ASN A 74 -18.58 17.61 8.11
CA ASN A 74 -18.74 17.68 6.64
C ASN A 74 -18.10 16.47 5.93
N GLY A 75 -17.81 15.39 6.67
CA GLY A 75 -17.36 14.14 6.06
C GLY A 75 -18.54 13.38 5.46
N PHE A 76 -18.28 12.59 4.41
CA PHE A 76 -19.29 11.73 3.77
C PHE A 76 -20.11 10.93 4.79
N VAL A 77 -19.46 10.27 5.75
CA VAL A 77 -20.18 9.48 6.76
C VAL A 77 -20.98 10.32 7.73
N ALA A 78 -20.51 11.52 8.09
CA ALA A 78 -21.27 12.43 8.93
C ALA A 78 -22.55 12.90 8.22
N LEU A 79 -22.46 13.19 6.92
CA LEU A 79 -23.60 13.57 6.09
C LEU A 79 -24.60 12.42 5.92
N CYS A 80 -24.14 11.20 5.69
CA CYS A 80 -25.02 10.02 5.66
C CYS A 80 -25.73 9.79 7.00
N ARG A 81 -25.07 10.04 8.14
CA ARG A 81 -25.70 9.93 9.47
C ARG A 81 -26.70 11.03 9.78
N ALA A 82 -26.56 12.19 9.16
CA ALA A 82 -27.47 13.31 9.32
C ALA A 82 -28.74 13.16 8.46
N ASN A 83 -28.73 12.26 7.46
CA ASN A 83 -29.88 11.98 6.61
C ASN A 83 -30.79 10.91 7.26
N GLU A 84 -32.08 11.23 7.38
CA GLU A 84 -33.11 10.38 7.98
C GLU A 84 -33.41 9.09 7.17
N ASP A 85 -33.11 9.08 5.86
CA ASP A 85 -33.32 7.91 5.00
C ASP A 85 -32.34 6.77 5.30
N PHE A 86 -31.24 7.06 5.99
CA PHE A 86 -30.24 6.07 6.35
C PHE A 86 -30.61 5.37 7.67
N PRO A 87 -30.55 4.03 7.72
CA PRO A 87 -30.66 3.32 8.97
C PRO A 87 -29.43 3.59 9.83
N TRP A 88 -29.48 3.16 11.09
CA TRP A 88 -28.26 3.10 11.88
C TRP A 88 -27.26 2.11 11.25
N PHE A 89 -26.02 2.56 10.99
CA PHE A 89 -24.98 1.76 10.34
C PHE A 89 -23.60 1.90 11.01
N PHE A 90 -22.77 0.89 10.85
CA PHE A 90 -21.36 0.93 11.24
C PHE A 90 -20.50 1.65 10.21
N SER A 91 -19.54 2.45 10.66
CA SER A 91 -18.53 3.04 9.78
C SER A 91 -17.17 2.48 10.16
N LEU A 92 -16.49 1.84 9.21
CA LEU A 92 -15.17 1.24 9.42
C LEU A 92 -14.14 1.96 8.56
N HIS A 93 -12.95 2.15 9.14
CA HIS A 93 -11.78 2.55 8.37
C HIS A 93 -11.15 1.31 7.72
N CYS A 94 -10.57 1.51 6.55
CA CYS A 94 -9.79 0.47 5.89
C CYS A 94 -8.61 0.05 6.77
N ILE A 95 -8.63 -1.21 7.16
CA ILE A 95 -7.59 -1.82 7.98
C ILE A 95 -6.22 -1.74 7.31
N ILE A 96 -6.17 -1.85 5.97
CA ILE A 96 -4.95 -1.71 5.18
C ILE A 96 -4.37 -0.30 5.30
N HIS A 97 -5.21 0.73 5.28
CA HIS A 97 -4.75 2.10 5.50
C HIS A 97 -4.23 2.31 6.93
N GLN A 98 -4.93 1.76 7.93
CA GLN A 98 -4.47 1.83 9.32
C GLN A 98 -3.14 1.09 9.54
N GLN A 99 -2.96 -0.08 8.92
CA GLN A 99 -1.69 -0.82 8.94
C GLN A 99 -0.53 0.03 8.40
N VAL A 100 -0.76 0.78 7.32
CA VAL A 100 0.23 1.72 6.76
C VAL A 100 0.55 2.84 7.75
N LEU A 101 -0.44 3.40 8.44
CA LEU A 101 -0.18 4.43 9.46
C LEU A 101 0.64 3.89 10.63
N CYS A 102 0.35 2.68 11.12
CA CYS A 102 1.13 2.02 12.16
C CYS A 102 2.59 1.80 11.75
N SER A 103 2.86 1.54 10.47
CA SER A 103 4.24 1.38 9.98
C SER A 103 5.09 2.64 10.10
N LYS A 104 4.50 3.84 10.12
CA LYS A 104 5.24 5.10 10.34
C LYS A 104 5.77 5.23 11.77
N ILE A 105 5.23 4.44 12.71
CA ILE A 105 5.68 4.38 14.11
C ILE A 105 6.92 3.48 14.24
N LEU A 106 7.02 2.46 13.36
CA LEU A 106 8.18 1.60 13.28
C LEU A 106 9.30 2.46 12.66
N ASN A 107 10.28 2.86 13.48
CA ASN A 107 11.39 3.75 13.11
C ASN A 107 12.37 3.05 12.15
N MET A 108 11.92 2.81 10.92
CA MET A 108 12.62 2.03 9.88
C MET A 108 13.41 2.92 8.91
N ASP A 109 13.38 4.23 9.13
CA ASP A 109 13.85 5.21 8.16
C ASP A 109 15.34 5.09 7.87
N ASP A 110 16.16 4.79 8.86
CA ASP A 110 17.61 4.73 8.67
C ASP A 110 18.02 3.52 7.84
N ILE A 111 17.45 2.34 8.12
CA ILE A 111 17.69 1.13 7.35
C ILE A 111 17.20 1.31 5.91
N MET A 112 15.98 1.82 5.74
CA MET A 112 15.40 2.05 4.41
C MET A 112 16.20 3.08 3.61
N LYS A 113 16.68 4.18 4.22
CA LYS A 113 17.51 5.18 3.55
C LYS A 113 18.83 4.58 3.05
N ILE A 114 19.50 3.79 3.88
CA ILE A 114 20.80 3.19 3.56
C ILE A 114 20.64 2.16 2.43
N THR A 115 19.73 1.20 2.60
CA THR A 115 19.46 0.16 1.59
C THR A 115 19.01 0.77 0.26
N THR A 116 18.10 1.74 0.28
CA THR A 116 17.63 2.45 -0.92
C THR A 116 18.76 3.23 -1.59
N LYS A 117 19.64 3.87 -0.83
CA LYS A 117 20.80 4.59 -1.38
C LYS A 117 21.75 3.66 -2.11
N ILE A 118 22.04 2.49 -1.55
CA ILE A 118 22.91 1.47 -2.17
C ILE A 118 22.28 0.94 -3.46
N VAL A 119 21.00 0.54 -3.41
CA VAL A 119 20.33 0.02 -4.60
C VAL A 119 20.24 1.11 -5.69
N ASN A 120 19.97 2.35 -5.30
CA ASN A 120 19.95 3.47 -6.23
C ASN A 120 21.33 3.78 -6.82
N SER A 121 22.43 3.63 -6.09
CA SER A 121 23.77 3.86 -6.67
C SER A 121 24.05 2.86 -7.78
N ILE A 122 23.74 1.58 -7.57
CA ILE A 122 23.90 0.50 -8.55
C ILE A 122 22.96 0.69 -9.74
N ARG A 123 21.68 1.01 -9.48
CA ARG A 123 20.64 1.09 -10.52
C ARG A 123 20.63 2.40 -11.30
N ALA A 124 21.13 3.50 -10.74
CA ALA A 124 21.10 4.81 -11.39
C ALA A 124 21.98 4.86 -12.64
N ARG A 125 23.07 4.08 -12.69
CA ARG A 125 23.98 4.04 -13.84
C ARG A 125 23.73 2.79 -14.66
N SER A 126 23.40 2.97 -15.95
CA SER A 126 23.11 1.85 -16.86
C SER A 126 24.26 0.86 -17.00
N LEU A 127 25.51 1.32 -16.91
CA LEU A 127 26.68 0.45 -16.91
C LEU A 127 26.77 -0.38 -15.62
N GLN A 128 26.64 0.25 -14.45
CA GLN A 128 26.74 -0.46 -13.16
C GLN A 128 25.65 -1.52 -13.03
N ARG A 129 24.40 -1.20 -13.40
CA ARG A 129 23.31 -2.19 -13.42
C ARG A 129 23.63 -3.41 -14.30
N ARG A 130 24.20 -3.18 -15.50
CA ARG A 130 24.57 -4.29 -16.41
C ARG A 130 25.71 -5.14 -15.85
N LEU A 131 26.71 -4.51 -15.23
CA LEU A 131 27.83 -5.22 -14.61
C LEU A 131 27.35 -6.04 -13.40
N PHE A 132 26.58 -5.42 -12.51
CA PHE A 132 25.97 -6.11 -11.37
C PHE A 132 25.11 -7.30 -11.81
N LYS A 133 24.24 -7.11 -12.83
CA LYS A 133 23.41 -8.20 -13.37
C LYS A 133 24.25 -9.36 -13.91
N ALA A 134 25.33 -9.07 -14.64
CA ALA A 134 26.23 -10.10 -15.17
C ALA A 134 26.96 -10.85 -14.04
N GLN A 135 27.28 -10.18 -12.94
CA GLN A 135 27.87 -10.80 -11.76
C GLN A 135 26.88 -11.72 -11.05
N VAL A 136 25.64 -11.27 -10.84
CA VAL A 136 24.58 -12.09 -10.22
C VAL A 136 24.26 -13.31 -11.09
N GLU A 137 24.16 -13.15 -12.40
CA GLU A 137 23.91 -14.27 -13.33
C GLU A 137 25.03 -15.32 -13.36
N ALA A 138 26.26 -14.94 -12.97
CA ALA A 138 27.38 -15.87 -12.85
C ALA A 138 27.43 -16.59 -11.49
N SER A 139 26.71 -16.08 -10.49
CA SER A 139 26.57 -16.65 -9.16
C SER A 139 25.26 -17.46 -9.16
N ASP A 140 25.32 -18.77 -9.42
CA ASP A 140 24.16 -19.70 -9.49
C ASP A 140 23.31 -19.77 -8.18
N SER A 141 23.56 -18.87 -7.22
CA SER A 141 22.93 -18.80 -5.90
C SER A 141 21.67 -17.94 -5.81
N ALA A 142 21.44 -17.03 -6.77
CA ALA A 142 20.34 -16.06 -6.67
C ALA A 142 19.11 -16.49 -7.49
N GLU A 143 17.92 -16.39 -6.89
CA GLU A 143 16.64 -16.56 -7.59
C GLU A 143 16.35 -15.34 -8.47
N HIS A 144 16.77 -14.16 -8.04
CA HIS A 144 16.57 -12.90 -8.74
C HIS A 144 17.85 -12.36 -9.38
N THR A 145 17.76 -11.95 -10.64
CA THR A 145 18.92 -11.41 -11.40
C THR A 145 19.08 -9.89 -11.34
N ASP A 146 18.18 -9.16 -10.67
CA ASP A 146 18.22 -7.70 -10.64
C ASP A 146 17.53 -7.11 -9.41
N LEU A 147 18.09 -6.03 -8.87
CA LEU A 147 17.59 -5.33 -7.68
C LEU A 147 16.26 -4.62 -7.96
N LEU A 148 15.39 -4.52 -6.97
CA LEU A 148 14.15 -3.72 -7.08
C LEU A 148 14.43 -2.26 -6.74
N LEU A 149 13.83 -1.32 -7.50
CA LEU A 149 13.77 0.06 -7.02
C LEU A 149 12.69 0.13 -5.95
N HIS A 150 13.05 0.71 -4.82
CA HIS A 150 12.08 1.03 -3.79
C HIS A 150 11.12 2.12 -4.31
N THR A 151 9.84 1.94 -4.02
CA THR A 151 8.81 2.96 -4.19
C THR A 151 8.06 3.14 -2.88
N ASP A 152 7.86 4.38 -2.44
CA ASP A 152 7.20 4.71 -1.17
C ASP A 152 5.68 4.42 -1.13
N VAL A 153 5.14 3.85 -2.20
CA VAL A 153 3.69 3.80 -2.40
C VAL A 153 3.03 2.82 -1.43
N ARG A 154 3.65 1.67 -1.11
CA ARG A 154 3.08 0.64 -0.20
C ARG A 154 4.16 -0.17 0.51
N TRP A 155 3.78 -0.75 1.65
CA TRP A 155 4.58 -1.71 2.40
C TRP A 155 4.80 -3.02 1.61
N LEU A 156 3.89 -3.36 0.67
CA LEU A 156 4.11 -4.37 -0.40
C LEU A 156 5.42 -4.21 -1.16
N SER A 157 5.76 -2.99 -1.56
CA SER A 157 7.02 -2.73 -2.27
C SER A 157 8.22 -2.69 -1.32
N ARG A 158 8.02 -2.38 -0.03
CA ARG A 158 9.09 -2.37 0.98
C ARG A 158 9.57 -3.77 1.33
N GLY A 159 8.66 -4.70 1.63
CA GLY A 159 9.07 -6.07 1.97
C GLY A 159 9.75 -6.77 0.79
N LYS A 160 9.15 -6.71 -0.40
CA LYS A 160 9.79 -7.26 -1.62
C LYS A 160 11.15 -6.65 -1.91
N PHE A 161 11.31 -5.35 -1.65
CA PHE A 161 12.59 -4.66 -1.82
C PHE A 161 13.65 -5.18 -0.84
N LEU A 162 13.31 -5.30 0.44
CA LEU A 162 14.22 -5.76 1.49
C LEU A 162 14.58 -7.23 1.33
N ASP A 163 13.61 -8.07 0.95
CA ASP A 163 13.86 -9.49 0.66
C ASP A 163 14.92 -9.65 -0.42
N ARG A 164 14.73 -8.94 -1.53
CA ARG A 164 15.67 -9.01 -2.64
C ARG A 164 17.02 -8.38 -2.28
N PHE A 165 17.02 -7.33 -1.47
CA PHE A 165 18.26 -6.74 -0.98
C PHE A 165 19.06 -7.74 -0.13
N GLN A 166 18.40 -8.53 0.72
CA GLN A 166 19.05 -9.56 1.53
C GLN A 166 19.53 -10.74 0.72
N GLU A 167 18.70 -11.22 -0.21
CA GLU A 167 19.06 -12.31 -1.12
C GLU A 167 20.34 -11.99 -1.90
N LEU A 168 20.44 -10.76 -2.41
CA LEU A 168 21.57 -10.29 -3.21
C LEU A 168 22.66 -9.58 -2.38
N LEU A 169 22.58 -9.64 -1.05
CA LEU A 169 23.53 -8.96 -0.17
C LEU A 169 24.99 -9.37 -0.44
N PRO A 170 25.32 -10.67 -0.64
CA PRO A 170 26.69 -11.08 -0.96
C PRO A 170 27.22 -10.44 -2.24
N GLU A 171 26.41 -10.45 -3.30
CA GLU A 171 26.75 -9.86 -4.59
C GLU A 171 26.84 -8.33 -4.50
N ILE A 172 25.98 -7.69 -3.70
CA ILE A 172 26.05 -6.24 -3.44
C ILE A 172 27.38 -5.89 -2.76
N ILE A 173 27.78 -6.64 -1.72
CA ILE A 173 29.04 -6.39 -1.00
C ILE A 173 30.21 -6.54 -1.96
N SER A 174 30.28 -7.65 -2.70
CA SER A 174 31.36 -7.91 -3.65
C SER A 174 31.44 -6.83 -4.74
N PHE A 175 30.30 -6.40 -5.28
CA PHE A 175 30.25 -5.35 -6.31
C PHE A 175 30.71 -3.99 -5.78
N LEU A 176 30.32 -3.63 -4.56
CA LEU A 176 30.75 -2.37 -3.93
C LEU A 176 32.25 -2.36 -3.59
N GLU A 177 32.79 -3.50 -3.15
CA GLU A 177 34.23 -3.67 -2.90
C GLU A 177 35.05 -3.50 -4.18
N GLU A 178 34.59 -4.05 -5.31
CA GLU A 178 35.23 -3.85 -6.62
C GLU A 178 35.23 -2.39 -7.08
N LEU A 179 34.21 -1.62 -6.68
CA LEU A 179 34.13 -0.18 -6.93
C LEU A 179 34.98 0.66 -5.96
N GLY A 180 35.51 0.06 -4.90
CA GLY A 180 36.24 0.73 -3.83
C GLY A 180 35.36 1.49 -2.84
N ASP A 181 34.07 1.15 -2.75
CA ASP A 181 33.13 1.73 -1.79
C ASP A 181 33.28 1.07 -0.40
N ASP A 182 32.90 1.78 0.67
CA ASP A 182 32.94 1.27 2.04
C ASP A 182 31.75 0.33 2.33
N THR A 183 32.07 -0.94 2.64
CA THR A 183 31.09 -2.00 2.94
C THR A 183 31.05 -2.40 4.42
N HIS A 184 31.79 -1.72 5.31
CA HIS A 184 31.89 -2.12 6.72
C HIS A 184 30.53 -2.19 7.43
N LEU A 185 29.59 -1.32 7.07
CA LEU A 185 28.23 -1.37 7.61
C LEU A 185 27.47 -2.62 7.16
N LEU A 186 27.65 -3.06 5.92
CA LEU A 186 27.00 -4.24 5.34
C LEU A 186 27.51 -5.56 5.92
N GLN A 187 28.64 -5.51 6.63
CA GLN A 187 29.22 -6.65 7.35
C GLN A 187 28.93 -6.57 8.86
N ASN A 188 28.26 -5.52 9.33
CA ASN A 188 27.93 -5.37 10.74
C ASN A 188 26.77 -6.29 11.14
N GLU A 189 27.04 -7.29 11.97
CA GLU A 189 26.04 -8.30 12.38
C GLU A 189 24.78 -7.70 13.01
N LYS A 190 24.91 -6.61 13.77
CA LYS A 190 23.76 -5.96 14.40
C LYS A 190 22.88 -5.28 13.37
N TRP A 191 23.48 -4.52 12.45
CA TRP A 191 22.73 -3.88 11.37
C TRP A 191 22.06 -4.91 10.46
N LEU A 192 22.76 -6.00 10.14
CA LEU A 192 22.19 -7.11 9.38
C LEU A 192 21.01 -7.76 10.10
N SER A 193 21.11 -7.98 11.41
CA SER A 193 20.00 -8.49 12.22
C SER A 193 18.78 -7.56 12.17
N ASP A 194 19.00 -6.24 12.23
CA ASP A 194 17.93 -5.26 12.11
C ASP A 194 17.28 -5.27 10.71
N VAL A 195 18.07 -5.46 9.65
CA VAL A 195 17.59 -5.60 8.27
C VAL A 195 16.77 -6.89 8.11
N THR A 196 17.25 -8.03 8.63
CA THR A 196 16.54 -9.32 8.62
C THR A 196 15.22 -9.23 9.36
N PHE A 197 15.24 -8.73 10.61
CA PHE A 197 14.02 -8.51 11.40
C PHE A 197 13.01 -7.64 10.66
N LEU A 198 13.50 -6.57 10.02
CA LEU A 198 12.65 -5.67 9.27
C LEU A 198 11.99 -6.35 8.07
N SER A 199 12.75 -7.13 7.30
CA SER A 199 12.22 -7.87 6.15
C SER A 199 11.17 -8.88 6.55
N ASP A 200 11.47 -9.69 7.58
CA ASP A 200 10.52 -10.64 8.16
C ASP A 200 9.22 -9.95 8.58
N LEU A 201 9.32 -8.85 9.33
CA LEU A 201 8.15 -8.09 9.77
C LEU A 201 7.35 -7.55 8.58
N THR A 202 8.02 -6.94 7.59
CA THR A 202 7.35 -6.44 6.39
C THR A 202 6.72 -7.55 5.55
N ASN A 203 7.26 -8.77 5.60
CA ASN A 203 6.70 -9.94 4.94
C ASN A 203 5.48 -10.53 5.63
N HIS A 204 5.46 -10.55 6.96
CA HIS A 204 4.25 -10.94 7.68
C HIS A 204 3.14 -9.93 7.43
N LEU A 205 3.49 -8.63 7.40
CA LEU A 205 2.58 -7.60 6.94
C LEU A 205 2.15 -7.88 5.47
N ASN A 206 3.03 -8.50 4.65
CA ASN A 206 2.83 -8.85 3.21
C ASN A 206 1.67 -9.77 3.02
N VAL A 207 1.78 -10.89 3.70
CA VAL A 207 0.76 -11.91 3.72
C VAL A 207 -0.54 -11.32 4.25
N LEU A 208 -0.50 -10.67 5.42
CA LEU A 208 -1.71 -10.15 6.07
C LEU A 208 -2.49 -9.21 5.15
N ASN A 209 -1.82 -8.30 4.46
CA ASN A 209 -2.54 -7.35 3.63
C ASN A 209 -3.11 -7.97 2.35
N LEU A 210 -2.41 -8.95 1.78
CA LEU A 210 -2.94 -9.69 0.63
C LEU A 210 -4.16 -10.51 1.01
N GLU A 211 -4.22 -11.03 2.25
CA GLU A 211 -5.40 -11.71 2.79
C GLU A 211 -6.55 -10.77 3.14
N LEU A 212 -6.26 -9.49 3.40
CA LEU A 212 -7.25 -8.46 3.70
C LEU A 212 -7.80 -7.75 2.45
N GLN A 213 -7.18 -7.94 1.28
CA GLN A 213 -7.65 -7.45 -0.02
C GLN A 213 -8.64 -8.41 -0.67
#